data_AF-A0A8H5CDI6-F1
#
_entry.id   AF-A0A8H5CDI6-F1
#
_cell.length_a   1.000
_cell.length_b   1.000
_cell.length_c   1.000
_cell.angle_alpha   90.00
_cell.angle_beta   90.00
_cell.angle_gamma   90.00
#
_symmetry.space_group_name_H-M   'P 1'
#
loop_
_entity.id
_entity.type
_entity.pdbx_description
1 polymer ?
#
loop_
_entity_poly.entity_id
_entity_poly.type
_entity_poly.pdbx_seq_one_letter_code
_entity_poly.pdbx_strand_id
1 'polypeptide(L)'
;MSPATSQGDPTVALEGSTAQMVPFPQEINDQIVDAAQDDHEVLRALGLVSRSWCERTREYLFHSVSLDAGDTSANGTGQALALLMNERPTIRNYIRDLSIGVKETPSPPPDAPGTVDEGVATVLPLLSSITALSITGKDDEVISTWESIPSLVRDRLLDLALRAKIQYLHVTDIADIPIMLFLHLPHLQDLTLWSVSALYIDQTAFRHSLSPVNNLPWPYPSIKTLDTYNSHVLAFALFWPHASQDGPRSKITLSQLHDLTIYTDFDDEKEGKAWFALLNRCPQIEKYTIVQDSKYPPTRHFPLSVLYLKRFSNLQEVSLTWYYTVVPPDGGFDHNPFPKFIDGLAHLGDGNHLRRVEICVRCEHYNELMFNFCTIPMPGQPRSIVQTCLFDKSWAKLDWVLSRPVFSQLAEIHVHWVSPRHPFHDAEHEVYLRQAMGRTIAAGVRVSSSIENMRNPKKDDLLSFF
;
A
#
# COMPACT_ATOMS: atom_id res chain seq x y z
N MET A 1 -37.17 -63.46 -73.71
CA MET A 1 -36.99 -62.01 -73.57
C MET A 1 -36.61 -61.75 -72.12
N SER A 2 -35.37 -62.08 -71.75
CA SER A 2 -34.17 -61.22 -71.78
C SER A 2 -34.17 -60.15 -70.66
N PRO A 3 -33.15 -60.14 -69.78
CA PRO A 3 -33.08 -59.33 -68.57
C PRO A 3 -32.37 -58.00 -68.79
N ALA A 4 -32.63 -57.00 -67.93
CA ALA A 4 -31.91 -55.74 -67.90
C ALA A 4 -31.19 -55.56 -66.55
N THR A 5 -29.87 -55.60 -66.65
CA THR A 5 -28.82 -55.25 -65.68
C THR A 5 -28.93 -53.81 -65.21
N SER A 6 -28.94 -53.60 -63.88
CA SER A 6 -28.69 -52.29 -63.25
C SER A 6 -27.31 -52.34 -62.58
N GLN A 7 -26.44 -51.44 -63.02
CA GLN A 7 -25.04 -51.29 -62.62
C GLN A 7 -24.92 -50.79 -61.17
N GLY A 8 -23.95 -51.36 -60.45
CA GLY A 8 -23.56 -50.95 -59.11
C GLY A 8 -22.78 -49.63 -59.08
N ASP A 9 -23.11 -48.80 -58.11
CA ASP A 9 -22.37 -47.60 -57.74
C ASP A 9 -21.23 -47.97 -56.77
N PRO A 10 -19.97 -47.57 -57.04
CA PRO A 10 -18.86 -47.84 -56.15
C PRO A 10 -18.81 -46.77 -55.05
N THR A 11 -19.34 -47.08 -53.88
CA THR A 11 -19.10 -46.30 -52.65
C THR A 11 -17.63 -46.45 -52.26
N VAL A 12 -16.78 -45.58 -52.78
CA VAL A 12 -15.37 -45.46 -52.37
C VAL A 12 -15.35 -44.94 -50.94
N ALA A 13 -15.14 -45.84 -49.98
CA ALA A 13 -14.82 -45.50 -48.60
C ALA A 13 -13.47 -44.76 -48.59
N LEU A 14 -13.53 -43.43 -48.62
CA LEU A 14 -12.42 -42.58 -48.22
C LEU A 14 -12.23 -42.75 -46.72
N GLU A 15 -11.49 -43.79 -46.32
CA GLU A 15 -10.84 -43.88 -45.02
C GLU A 15 -9.79 -42.75 -44.96
N GLY A 16 -10.28 -41.53 -44.74
CA GLY A 16 -9.46 -40.36 -44.49
C GLY A 16 -8.70 -40.60 -43.20
N SER A 17 -7.40 -40.87 -43.33
CA SER A 17 -6.44 -40.88 -42.24
C SER A 17 -6.59 -39.57 -41.47
N THR A 18 -7.29 -39.63 -40.34
CA THR A 18 -7.35 -38.54 -39.39
C THR A 18 -5.96 -38.47 -38.77
N ALA A 19 -5.13 -37.58 -39.31
CA ALA A 19 -3.87 -37.23 -38.69
C ALA A 19 -4.18 -36.89 -37.23
N GLN A 20 -3.77 -37.77 -36.31
CA GLN A 20 -3.89 -37.54 -34.88
C GLN A 20 -3.06 -36.30 -34.57
N MET A 21 -3.74 -35.16 -34.43
CA MET A 21 -3.14 -33.99 -33.81
C MET A 21 -2.75 -34.40 -32.41
N VAL A 22 -1.45 -34.50 -32.17
CA VAL A 22 -0.91 -34.68 -30.83
C VAL A 22 -1.36 -33.44 -30.05
N PRO A 23 -2.17 -33.61 -28.98
CA PRO A 23 -2.61 -32.48 -28.20
C PRO A 23 -1.40 -31.78 -27.60
N PHE A 24 -1.41 -30.45 -27.66
CA PHE A 24 -0.34 -29.63 -27.12
C PHE A 24 -0.25 -29.85 -25.59
N PRO A 25 0.95 -30.06 -25.02
CA PRO A 25 1.10 -30.31 -23.59
C PRO A 25 0.49 -29.19 -22.73
N GLN A 26 -0.21 -29.56 -21.66
CA GLN A 26 -0.94 -28.60 -20.83
C GLN A 26 0.03 -27.62 -20.16
N GLU A 27 1.20 -28.08 -19.76
CA GLU A 27 2.22 -27.31 -19.07
C GLU A 27 2.69 -26.11 -19.92
N ILE A 28 2.76 -26.28 -21.24
CA ILE A 28 3.15 -25.19 -22.14
C ILE A 28 2.00 -24.20 -22.32
N ASN A 29 0.73 -24.66 -22.36
CA ASN A 29 -0.42 -23.75 -22.36
C ASN A 29 -0.43 -22.89 -21.09
N ASP A 30 -0.22 -23.52 -19.92
CA ASP A 30 -0.22 -22.83 -18.63
C ASP A 30 0.90 -21.79 -18.57
N GLN A 31 2.12 -22.12 -19.04
CA GLN A 31 3.22 -21.15 -19.11
C GLN A 31 2.91 -19.93 -20.02
N ILE A 32 2.21 -20.15 -21.13
CA ILE A 32 1.80 -19.04 -22.02
C ILE A 32 0.76 -18.17 -21.33
N VAL A 33 -0.20 -18.77 -20.61
CA VAL A 33 -1.22 -18.04 -19.85
C VAL A 33 -0.59 -17.27 -18.69
N ASP A 34 0.33 -17.90 -17.94
CA ASP A 34 1.06 -17.28 -16.82
C ASP A 34 1.87 -16.06 -17.29
N ALA A 35 2.48 -16.13 -18.47
CA ALA A 35 3.20 -15.00 -19.07
C ALA A 35 2.28 -13.82 -19.46
N ALA A 36 0.96 -14.04 -19.54
CA ALA A 36 -0.06 -13.04 -19.85
C ALA A 36 -0.90 -12.65 -18.63
N GLN A 37 -0.52 -13.03 -17.41
CA GLN A 37 -1.35 -12.85 -16.21
C GLN A 37 -1.79 -11.40 -15.94
N ASP A 38 -0.97 -10.42 -16.34
CA ASP A 38 -1.24 -8.99 -16.14
C ASP A 38 -2.04 -8.34 -17.29
N ASP A 39 -2.29 -9.07 -18.38
CA ASP A 39 -3.03 -8.60 -19.56
C ASP A 39 -4.39 -9.32 -19.67
N HIS A 40 -5.40 -8.73 -19.05
CA HIS A 40 -6.77 -9.27 -19.02
C HIS A 40 -7.40 -9.40 -20.42
N GLU A 41 -7.00 -8.57 -21.40
CA GLU A 41 -7.52 -8.67 -22.77
C GLU A 41 -6.96 -9.91 -23.47
N VAL A 42 -5.65 -10.12 -23.34
CA VAL A 42 -4.98 -11.33 -23.84
C VAL A 42 -5.53 -12.57 -23.15
N LEU A 43 -5.69 -12.58 -21.83
CA LEU A 43 -6.26 -13.73 -21.10
C LEU A 43 -7.67 -14.10 -21.58
N ARG A 44 -8.52 -13.11 -21.88
CA ARG A 44 -9.86 -13.36 -22.46
C ARG A 44 -9.76 -14.01 -23.83
N ALA A 45 -8.86 -13.53 -24.69
CA ALA A 45 -8.65 -14.11 -26.00
C ALA A 45 -8.13 -15.56 -25.89
N LEU A 46 -7.14 -15.81 -25.03
CA LEU A 46 -6.60 -17.14 -24.77
C LEU A 46 -7.66 -18.12 -24.26
N GLY A 47 -8.54 -17.68 -23.35
CA GLY A 47 -9.61 -18.51 -22.79
C GLY A 47 -10.66 -18.97 -23.80
N LEU A 48 -10.72 -18.34 -24.98
CA LEU A 48 -11.62 -18.71 -26.09
C LEU A 48 -11.00 -19.69 -27.08
N VAL A 49 -9.67 -19.87 -27.07
CA VAL A 49 -8.96 -20.73 -28.03
C VAL A 49 -9.39 -22.19 -27.90
N SER A 50 -9.39 -22.72 -26.67
CA SER A 50 -9.83 -24.08 -26.40
C SER A 50 -10.17 -24.29 -24.91
N ARG A 51 -10.79 -25.43 -24.58
CA ARG A 51 -11.09 -25.79 -23.18
C ARG A 51 -9.83 -25.95 -22.32
N SER A 52 -8.70 -26.35 -22.90
CA SER A 52 -7.45 -26.58 -22.17
C SER A 52 -6.83 -25.28 -21.66
N TRP A 53 -7.09 -24.15 -22.33
CA TRP A 53 -6.66 -22.82 -21.90
C TRP A 53 -7.64 -22.19 -20.89
N CYS A 54 -8.89 -22.63 -20.92
CA CYS A 54 -9.99 -21.98 -20.22
C CYS A 54 -9.88 -22.04 -18.69
N GLU A 55 -9.35 -23.11 -18.12
CA GLU A 55 -9.25 -23.24 -16.66
C GLU A 55 -8.24 -22.26 -16.07
N ARG A 56 -6.99 -22.28 -16.58
CA ARG A 56 -5.93 -21.40 -16.10
C ARG A 56 -6.22 -19.92 -16.35
N THR A 57 -6.75 -19.58 -17.52
CA THR A 57 -7.15 -18.19 -17.83
C THR A 57 -8.25 -17.68 -16.91
N ARG A 58 -9.23 -18.52 -16.53
CA ARG A 58 -10.28 -18.15 -15.57
C ARG A 58 -9.73 -17.89 -14.17
N GLU A 59 -8.73 -18.64 -13.74
CA GLU A 59 -8.08 -18.41 -12.45
C GLU A 59 -7.58 -16.96 -12.34
N TYR A 60 -6.87 -16.48 -13.36
CA TYR A 60 -6.39 -15.09 -13.43
C TYR A 60 -7.52 -14.08 -13.62
N LEU A 61 -8.45 -14.32 -14.56
CA LEU A 61 -9.54 -13.40 -14.86
C LEU A 61 -10.51 -13.17 -13.69
N PHE A 62 -10.64 -14.14 -12.79
CA PHE A 62 -11.48 -14.06 -11.58
C PHE A 62 -10.66 -13.98 -10.29
N HIS A 63 -9.35 -13.73 -10.38
CA HIS A 63 -8.47 -13.67 -9.20
C HIS A 63 -8.83 -12.53 -8.26
N SER A 64 -9.07 -11.35 -8.82
CA SER A 64 -9.42 -10.12 -8.11
C SER A 64 -10.84 -9.68 -8.48
N VAL A 65 -11.61 -9.32 -7.47
CA VAL A 65 -13.00 -8.83 -7.61
C VAL A 65 -13.14 -7.53 -6.84
N SER A 66 -13.73 -6.53 -7.48
CA SER A 66 -14.14 -5.28 -6.83
C SER A 66 -15.65 -5.23 -6.69
N LEU A 67 -16.12 -4.96 -5.47
CA LEU A 67 -17.51 -4.75 -5.11
C LEU A 67 -17.70 -3.33 -4.58
N ASP A 68 -18.86 -2.74 -4.81
CA ASP A 68 -19.18 -1.39 -4.35
C ASP A 68 -20.28 -1.46 -3.29
N ALA A 69 -19.90 -1.34 -2.02
CA ALA A 69 -20.85 -1.21 -0.92
C ALA A 69 -21.55 0.15 -1.04
N GLY A 70 -22.79 0.11 -1.55
CA GLY A 70 -23.59 1.31 -1.84
C GLY A 70 -24.04 1.41 -3.30
N ASP A 71 -23.68 0.45 -4.15
CA ASP A 71 -24.32 0.31 -5.46
C ASP A 71 -25.74 -0.23 -5.30
N THR A 72 -26.72 0.68 -5.34
CA THR A 72 -28.16 0.34 -5.25
C THR A 72 -28.75 -0.09 -6.59
N SER A 73 -27.94 -0.21 -7.65
CA SER A 73 -28.46 -0.64 -8.94
C SER A 73 -28.95 -2.10 -8.86
N ALA A 74 -30.09 -2.39 -9.49
CA ALA A 74 -30.63 -3.75 -9.57
C ALA A 74 -29.68 -4.75 -10.25
N ASN A 75 -28.69 -4.23 -10.99
CA ASN A 75 -27.63 -4.98 -11.65
C ASN A 75 -26.27 -4.75 -10.98
N GLY A 76 -26.26 -4.40 -9.69
CA GLY A 76 -25.05 -4.14 -8.93
C GLY A 76 -24.09 -5.32 -9.00
N THR A 77 -22.79 -5.02 -8.94
CA THR A 77 -21.72 -6.00 -9.13
C THR A 77 -21.83 -7.19 -8.17
N GLY A 78 -22.28 -6.96 -6.93
CA GLY A 78 -22.54 -8.01 -5.96
C GLY A 78 -23.62 -9.01 -6.40
N GLN A 79 -24.75 -8.52 -6.91
CA GLN A 79 -25.85 -9.38 -7.36
C GLN A 79 -25.46 -10.19 -8.61
N ALA A 80 -24.80 -9.54 -9.56
CA ALA A 80 -24.30 -10.21 -10.77
C ALA A 80 -23.30 -11.32 -10.41
N LEU A 81 -22.40 -11.06 -9.46
CA LEU A 81 -21.44 -12.05 -8.98
C LEU A 81 -22.12 -13.19 -8.20
N ALA A 82 -23.14 -12.90 -7.39
CA ALA A 82 -23.92 -13.93 -6.69
C ALA A 82 -24.58 -14.90 -7.67
N LEU A 83 -25.22 -14.38 -8.72
CA LEU A 83 -25.82 -15.19 -9.79
C LEU A 83 -24.75 -16.04 -10.50
N LEU A 84 -23.62 -15.43 -10.87
CA LEU A 84 -22.51 -16.11 -11.51
C LEU A 84 -21.95 -17.26 -10.64
N MET A 85 -21.80 -17.05 -9.33
CA MET A 85 -21.33 -18.06 -8.38
C MET A 85 -22.34 -19.17 -8.11
N ASN A 86 -23.63 -18.91 -8.30
CA ASN A 86 -24.67 -19.93 -8.20
C ASN A 86 -24.68 -20.81 -9.46
N GLU A 87 -24.50 -20.22 -10.63
CA GLU A 87 -24.38 -20.97 -11.89
C GLU A 87 -23.05 -21.72 -11.99
N ARG A 88 -21.96 -21.14 -11.48
CA ARG A 88 -20.60 -21.69 -11.59
C ARG A 88 -19.86 -21.62 -10.25
N PRO A 89 -20.10 -22.59 -9.35
CA PRO A 89 -19.51 -22.59 -8.01
C PRO A 89 -17.98 -22.62 -7.97
N THR A 90 -17.32 -23.10 -9.03
CA THR A 90 -15.85 -23.15 -9.10
C THR A 90 -15.19 -21.78 -9.07
N ILE A 91 -15.90 -20.72 -9.51
CA ILE A 91 -15.38 -19.34 -9.51
C ILE A 91 -15.03 -18.87 -8.09
N ARG A 92 -15.74 -19.37 -7.07
CA ARG A 92 -15.50 -19.05 -5.66
C ARG A 92 -14.08 -19.38 -5.21
N ASN A 93 -13.44 -20.36 -5.85
CA ASN A 93 -12.09 -20.81 -5.52
C ASN A 93 -10.99 -20.01 -6.23
N TYR A 94 -11.34 -19.28 -7.29
CA TYR A 94 -10.40 -18.44 -8.04
C TYR A 94 -10.21 -17.07 -7.37
N ILE A 95 -11.25 -16.56 -6.69
CA ILE A 95 -11.21 -15.24 -6.05
C ILE A 95 -10.32 -15.30 -4.79
N ARG A 96 -9.21 -14.57 -4.85
CA ARG A 96 -8.21 -14.44 -3.78
C ARG A 96 -8.08 -13.02 -3.28
N ASP A 97 -8.34 -12.05 -4.15
CA ASP A 97 -8.31 -10.63 -3.83
C ASP A 97 -9.72 -10.04 -3.94
N LEU A 98 -10.15 -9.38 -2.86
CA LEU A 98 -11.45 -8.73 -2.76
C LEU A 98 -11.25 -7.27 -2.40
N SER A 99 -11.69 -6.38 -3.29
CA SER A 99 -11.80 -4.94 -3.01
C SER A 99 -13.24 -4.54 -2.76
N ILE A 100 -13.48 -3.75 -1.73
CA ILE A 100 -14.79 -3.19 -1.38
C ILE A 100 -14.68 -1.68 -1.35
N GLY A 101 -15.30 -1.04 -2.33
CA GLY A 101 -15.47 0.40 -2.34
C GLY A 101 -16.63 0.82 -1.46
N VAL A 102 -16.41 1.82 -0.61
CA VAL A 102 -17.42 2.40 0.27
C VAL A 102 -17.76 3.78 -0.27
N LYS A 103 -19.03 4.02 -0.58
CA LYS A 103 -19.51 5.34 -0.97
C LYS A 103 -20.28 5.95 0.19
N GLU A 104 -19.96 7.18 0.54
CA GLU A 104 -20.80 7.95 1.44
C GLU A 104 -22.11 8.28 0.73
N THR A 105 -23.11 7.43 0.94
CA THR A 105 -24.46 7.75 0.50
C THR A 105 -25.12 8.57 1.59
N PRO A 106 -25.75 9.71 1.25
CA PRO A 106 -26.54 10.43 2.23
C PRO A 106 -27.58 9.45 2.77
N SER A 107 -27.55 9.24 4.09
CA SER A 107 -28.32 8.18 4.75
C SER A 107 -29.75 8.20 4.20
N PRO A 108 -30.20 7.16 3.49
CA PRO A 108 -31.58 7.13 3.02
C PRO A 108 -32.48 7.27 4.26
N PRO A 109 -33.62 7.97 4.16
CA PRO A 109 -34.53 8.09 5.27
C PRO A 109 -34.84 6.69 5.83
N PRO A 110 -34.89 6.52 7.17
CA PRO A 110 -34.95 5.21 7.84
C PRO A 110 -36.11 4.32 7.38
N ASP A 111 -37.13 4.91 6.76
CA ASP A 111 -38.33 4.24 6.27
C ASP A 111 -38.32 3.95 4.75
N ALA A 112 -37.18 4.03 4.05
CA ALA A 112 -37.09 3.70 2.63
C ALA A 112 -36.85 2.18 2.41
N PRO A 113 -37.90 1.37 2.16
CA PRO A 113 -37.74 -0.06 1.91
C PRO A 113 -36.96 -0.29 0.61
N GLY A 114 -35.88 -1.09 0.67
CA GLY A 114 -35.21 -1.62 -0.53
C GLY A 114 -33.88 -0.99 -0.94
N THR A 115 -33.17 -0.30 -0.04
CA THR A 115 -31.83 0.27 -0.35
C THR A 115 -30.65 -0.55 0.18
N VAL A 116 -30.91 -1.72 0.78
CA VAL A 116 -29.84 -2.57 1.31
C VAL A 116 -29.20 -3.33 0.14
N ASP A 117 -27.89 -3.18 -0.01
CA ASP A 117 -27.06 -3.94 -0.94
C ASP A 117 -27.00 -5.42 -0.51
N GLU A 118 -28.08 -6.15 -0.79
CA GLU A 118 -28.19 -7.59 -0.50
C GLU A 118 -27.20 -8.42 -1.32
N GLY A 119 -26.77 -7.92 -2.48
CA GLY A 119 -25.86 -8.60 -3.39
C GLY A 119 -24.49 -8.83 -2.77
N VAL A 120 -23.84 -7.76 -2.29
CA VAL A 120 -22.53 -7.87 -1.62
C VAL A 120 -22.63 -8.74 -0.37
N ALA A 121 -23.65 -8.53 0.46
CA ALA A 121 -23.87 -9.34 1.65
C ALA A 121 -24.09 -10.83 1.35
N THR A 122 -24.67 -11.17 0.20
CA THR A 122 -24.89 -12.55 -0.24
C THR A 122 -23.60 -13.21 -0.74
N VAL A 123 -22.73 -12.45 -1.41
CA VAL A 123 -21.46 -12.95 -1.95
C VAL A 123 -20.43 -13.20 -0.86
N LEU A 124 -20.32 -12.31 0.14
CA LEU A 124 -19.26 -12.36 1.15
C LEU A 124 -19.13 -13.73 1.84
N PRO A 125 -20.22 -14.42 2.26
CA PRO A 125 -20.16 -15.78 2.82
C PRO A 125 -19.69 -16.87 1.86
N LEU A 126 -19.66 -16.63 0.55
CA LEU A 126 -19.23 -17.62 -0.45
C LEU A 126 -17.71 -17.59 -0.69
N LEU A 127 -17.05 -16.50 -0.30
CA LEU A 127 -15.64 -16.23 -0.58
C LEU A 127 -14.69 -16.74 0.53
N SER A 128 -14.57 -18.07 0.68
CA SER A 128 -13.68 -18.67 1.70
C SER A 128 -12.19 -18.67 1.33
N SER A 129 -11.88 -18.39 0.07
CA SER A 129 -10.54 -18.49 -0.51
C SER A 129 -9.73 -17.19 -0.48
N ILE A 130 -10.30 -16.10 0.05
CA ILE A 130 -9.69 -14.78 0.08
C ILE A 130 -8.40 -14.79 0.92
N THR A 131 -7.37 -14.18 0.33
CA THR A 131 -6.07 -13.92 0.96
C THR A 131 -5.76 -12.43 1.04
N ALA A 132 -6.36 -11.59 0.19
CA ALA A 132 -6.21 -10.14 0.20
C ALA A 132 -7.58 -9.45 0.30
N LEU A 133 -7.69 -8.49 1.20
CA LEU A 133 -8.90 -7.67 1.39
C LEU A 133 -8.52 -6.20 1.31
N SER A 134 -9.17 -5.45 0.43
CA SER A 134 -9.11 -4.00 0.35
C SER A 134 -10.45 -3.37 0.71
N ILE A 135 -10.45 -2.34 1.55
CA ILE A 135 -11.63 -1.54 1.88
C ILE A 135 -11.28 -0.08 1.62
N THR A 136 -11.95 0.54 0.65
CA THR A 136 -11.54 1.85 0.11
C THR A 136 -12.71 2.82 0.09
N GLY A 137 -12.57 3.99 0.72
CA GLY A 137 -13.51 5.10 0.53
C GLY A 137 -13.44 5.60 -0.91
N LYS A 138 -14.59 5.83 -1.55
CA LYS A 138 -14.67 6.23 -2.96
C LYS A 138 -14.85 7.74 -3.19
N ASP A 139 -15.03 8.51 -2.13
CA ASP A 139 -15.22 9.94 -2.23
C ASP A 139 -13.88 10.66 -2.07
N ASP A 140 -13.47 11.37 -3.12
CA ASP A 140 -12.20 12.11 -3.16
C ASP A 140 -12.18 13.31 -2.18
N GLU A 141 -13.35 13.80 -1.78
CA GLU A 141 -13.49 14.99 -0.92
C GLU A 141 -13.79 14.65 0.54
N VAL A 142 -14.42 13.48 0.79
CA VAL A 142 -14.89 13.11 2.13
C VAL A 142 -14.43 11.71 2.52
N ILE A 143 -13.78 11.61 3.68
CA ILE A 143 -13.39 10.31 4.27
C ILE A 143 -14.67 9.56 4.65
N SER A 144 -14.88 8.40 4.03
CA SER A 144 -16.07 7.58 4.29
C SER A 144 -16.03 7.01 5.71
N THR A 145 -17.14 7.03 6.44
CA THR A 145 -17.17 6.41 7.78
C THR A 145 -17.45 4.92 7.69
N TRP A 146 -16.99 4.11 8.65
CA TRP A 146 -17.34 2.69 8.72
C TRP A 146 -18.87 2.47 8.77
N GLU A 147 -19.59 3.36 9.45
CA GLU A 147 -21.06 3.34 9.53
C GLU A 147 -21.75 3.57 8.18
N SER A 148 -21.07 4.16 7.19
CA SER A 148 -21.60 4.29 5.82
C SER A 148 -21.72 2.95 5.08
N ILE A 149 -21.02 1.91 5.54
CA ILE A 149 -21.20 0.55 5.04
C ILE A 149 -22.52 -0.01 5.60
N PRO A 150 -23.42 -0.55 4.76
CA PRO A 150 -24.65 -1.17 5.22
C PRO A 150 -24.39 -2.20 6.34
N SER A 151 -25.17 -2.15 7.41
CA SER A 151 -24.93 -2.97 8.62
C SER A 151 -24.80 -4.46 8.30
N LEU A 152 -25.64 -4.98 7.41
CA LEU A 152 -25.56 -6.37 6.97
C LEU A 152 -24.22 -6.68 6.27
N VAL A 153 -23.72 -5.78 5.43
CA VAL A 153 -22.41 -5.95 4.76
C VAL A 153 -21.28 -5.90 5.79
N ARG A 154 -21.35 -5.01 6.79
CA ARG A 154 -20.38 -4.95 7.89
C ARG A 154 -20.32 -6.24 8.69
N ASP A 155 -21.48 -6.79 9.06
CA ASP A 155 -21.55 -8.05 9.79
C ASP A 155 -20.90 -9.19 8.98
N ARG A 156 -21.19 -9.25 7.66
CA ARG A 156 -20.58 -10.24 6.77
C ARG A 156 -19.10 -10.03 6.53
N LEU A 157 -18.62 -8.78 6.58
CA LEU A 157 -17.20 -8.48 6.51
C LEU A 157 -16.46 -8.96 7.76
N LEU A 158 -17.05 -8.77 8.94
CA LEU A 158 -16.50 -9.29 10.19
C LEU A 158 -16.52 -10.83 10.22
N ASP A 159 -17.59 -11.46 9.74
CA ASP A 159 -17.65 -12.91 9.54
C ASP A 159 -16.55 -13.40 8.57
N LEU A 160 -16.34 -12.68 7.46
CA LEU A 160 -15.31 -12.99 6.49
C LEU A 160 -13.91 -12.89 7.09
N ALA A 161 -13.63 -11.83 7.86
CA ALA A 161 -12.37 -11.65 8.55
C ALA A 161 -12.04 -12.84 9.47
N LEU A 162 -13.03 -13.33 10.22
CA LEU A 162 -12.88 -14.46 11.14
C LEU A 162 -12.57 -15.80 10.47
N ARG A 163 -13.08 -16.03 9.26
CA ARG A 163 -13.05 -17.35 8.60
C ARG A 163 -12.01 -17.47 7.50
N ALA A 164 -11.70 -16.37 6.82
CA ALA A 164 -10.78 -16.36 5.69
C ALA A 164 -9.33 -16.31 6.16
N LYS A 165 -8.43 -16.83 5.32
CA LYS A 165 -6.98 -16.77 5.57
C LYS A 165 -6.39 -15.51 4.96
N ILE A 166 -6.97 -14.36 5.34
CA ILE A 166 -6.51 -13.05 4.87
C ILE A 166 -5.12 -12.80 5.43
N GLN A 167 -4.18 -12.59 4.51
CA GLN A 167 -2.78 -12.28 4.76
C GLN A 167 -2.48 -10.80 4.51
N TYR A 168 -3.22 -10.17 3.59
CA TYR A 168 -3.06 -8.78 3.19
C TYR A 168 -4.34 -8.01 3.49
N LEU A 169 -4.24 -6.93 4.27
CA LEU A 169 -5.34 -6.00 4.49
C LEU A 169 -4.90 -4.60 4.10
N HIS A 170 -5.64 -4.00 3.17
CA HIS A 170 -5.48 -2.61 2.75
C HIS A 170 -6.75 -1.84 3.13
N VAL A 171 -6.62 -0.77 3.91
CA VAL A 171 -7.74 0.10 4.26
C VAL A 171 -7.37 1.53 3.93
N THR A 172 -8.19 2.20 3.13
CA THR A 172 -7.90 3.55 2.62
C THR A 172 -9.12 4.45 2.70
N ASP A 173 -8.94 5.64 3.26
CA ASP A 173 -9.95 6.70 3.39
C ASP A 173 -11.24 6.24 4.10
N ILE A 174 -11.07 5.45 5.19
CA ILE A 174 -12.15 4.99 6.06
C ILE A 174 -11.98 5.53 7.49
N ALA A 175 -12.93 6.31 7.98
CA ALA A 175 -13.01 6.75 9.36
C ALA A 175 -13.78 5.76 10.24
N ASP A 176 -13.55 5.83 11.55
CA ASP A 176 -14.31 5.09 12.57
C ASP A 176 -14.32 3.56 12.39
N ILE A 177 -13.22 2.99 11.89
CA ILE A 177 -13.14 1.54 11.71
C ILE A 177 -13.07 0.84 13.08
N PRO A 178 -13.84 -0.24 13.32
CA PRO A 178 -13.77 -0.98 14.56
C PRO A 178 -12.45 -1.74 14.63
N ILE A 179 -11.71 -1.54 15.72
CA ILE A 179 -10.45 -2.25 16.02
C ILE A 179 -10.62 -3.78 15.93
N MET A 180 -11.83 -4.28 16.17
CA MET A 180 -12.18 -5.69 16.08
C MET A 180 -11.91 -6.32 14.72
N LEU A 181 -12.01 -5.56 13.63
CA LEU A 181 -11.70 -6.08 12.29
C LEU A 181 -10.28 -6.65 12.24
N PHE A 182 -9.30 -5.91 12.75
CA PHE A 182 -7.89 -6.31 12.75
C PHE A 182 -7.62 -7.48 13.69
N LEU A 183 -8.34 -7.55 14.82
CA LEU A 183 -8.19 -8.63 15.80
C LEU A 183 -8.77 -9.97 15.30
N HIS A 184 -9.63 -9.94 14.29
CA HIS A 184 -10.25 -11.12 13.70
C HIS A 184 -9.44 -11.74 12.57
N LEU A 185 -8.27 -11.20 12.22
CA LEU A 185 -7.46 -11.64 11.09
C LEU A 185 -6.18 -12.37 11.56
N PRO A 186 -6.25 -13.61 12.08
CA PRO A 186 -5.10 -14.29 12.72
C PRO A 186 -3.93 -14.58 11.76
N HIS A 187 -4.18 -14.54 10.45
CA HIS A 187 -3.19 -14.80 9.40
C HIS A 187 -2.60 -13.52 8.78
N LEU A 188 -3.00 -12.35 9.29
CA LEU A 188 -2.56 -11.07 8.75
C LEU A 188 -1.04 -10.91 8.89
N GLN A 189 -0.39 -10.66 7.76
CA GLN A 189 1.04 -10.45 7.62
C GLN A 189 1.34 -9.04 7.11
N ASP A 190 0.52 -8.52 6.21
CA ASP A 190 0.74 -7.26 5.55
C ASP A 190 -0.46 -6.35 5.79
N LEU A 191 -0.20 -5.18 6.38
CA LEU A 191 -1.21 -4.21 6.76
C LEU A 191 -0.87 -2.84 6.20
N THR A 192 -1.74 -2.32 5.35
CA THR A 192 -1.66 -0.94 4.84
C THR A 192 -2.86 -0.15 5.34
N LEU A 193 -2.60 0.98 5.98
CA LEU A 193 -3.60 1.89 6.53
C LEU A 193 -3.38 3.29 5.95
N TRP A 194 -4.29 3.79 5.14
CA TRP A 194 -4.20 5.12 4.54
C TRP A 194 -5.38 6.00 4.95
N SER A 195 -5.12 7.12 5.63
CA SER A 195 -6.14 8.05 6.13
C SER A 195 -7.24 7.36 6.95
N VAL A 196 -6.87 6.38 7.78
CA VAL A 196 -7.81 5.56 8.54
C VAL A 196 -7.87 6.05 9.98
N SER A 197 -9.09 6.23 10.51
CA SER A 197 -9.31 6.52 11.93
C SER A 197 -10.02 5.35 12.62
N ALA A 198 -9.71 5.12 13.90
CA ALA A 198 -10.32 4.07 14.70
C ALA A 198 -11.54 4.61 15.45
N LEU A 199 -12.65 3.86 15.46
CA LEU A 199 -13.74 4.17 16.37
C LEU A 199 -13.30 3.85 17.80
N TYR A 200 -13.10 4.90 18.61
CA TYR A 200 -12.79 4.74 20.03
C TYR A 200 -14.08 4.39 20.77
N ILE A 201 -14.48 3.12 20.71
CA ILE A 201 -15.59 2.61 21.52
C ILE A 201 -15.17 2.82 22.98
N ASP A 202 -16.01 3.51 23.77
CA ASP A 202 -15.83 3.64 25.22
C ASP A 202 -15.47 2.26 25.79
N GLN A 203 -14.30 2.18 26.43
CA GLN A 203 -13.70 0.94 26.90
C GLN A 203 -14.67 0.15 27.80
N THR A 204 -15.63 0.83 28.43
CA THR A 204 -16.69 0.20 29.24
C THR A 204 -17.68 -0.58 28.38
N ALA A 205 -18.20 0.00 27.28
CA ALA A 205 -19.06 -0.69 26.32
C ALA A 205 -18.31 -1.81 25.58
N PHE A 206 -17.03 -1.56 25.26
CA PHE A 206 -16.15 -2.55 24.64
C PHE A 206 -16.00 -3.81 25.51
N ARG A 207 -15.68 -3.66 26.81
CA ARG A 207 -15.51 -4.80 27.72
C ARG A 207 -16.72 -5.71 27.82
N HIS A 208 -17.95 -5.18 27.73
CA HIS A 208 -19.17 -5.99 27.77
C HIS A 208 -19.45 -6.74 26.46
N SER A 209 -19.12 -6.14 25.31
CA SER A 209 -19.26 -6.76 23.98
C SER A 209 -18.20 -7.85 23.71
N LEU A 210 -17.02 -7.76 24.35
CA LEU A 210 -15.89 -8.69 24.16
C LEU A 210 -15.97 -10.02 24.92
N SER A 211 -17.10 -10.38 25.53
CA SER A 211 -17.24 -11.71 26.16
C SER A 211 -16.83 -12.88 25.23
N PRO A 212 -17.05 -12.84 23.90
CA PRO A 212 -16.54 -13.84 22.95
C PRO A 212 -15.04 -13.68 22.61
N VAL A 213 -14.48 -12.47 22.76
CA VAL A 213 -13.14 -12.10 22.27
C VAL A 213 -12.02 -12.53 23.22
N ASN A 214 -12.36 -12.87 24.47
CA ASN A 214 -11.46 -13.61 25.36
C ASN A 214 -11.26 -15.07 24.91
N ASN A 215 -12.13 -15.58 24.04
CA ASN A 215 -12.03 -16.92 23.46
C ASN A 215 -11.48 -16.92 22.03
N LEU A 216 -10.98 -15.78 21.52
CA LEU A 216 -10.34 -15.79 20.20
C LEU A 216 -9.15 -16.76 20.23
N PRO A 217 -9.12 -17.74 19.31
CA PRO A 217 -8.07 -18.74 19.29
C PRO A 217 -6.74 -18.06 19.00
N TRP A 218 -5.74 -18.36 19.83
CA TRP A 218 -4.35 -18.20 19.46
C TRP A 218 -4.08 -19.01 18.17
N PRO A 219 -3.22 -18.55 17.25
CA PRO A 219 -2.27 -17.45 17.39
C PRO A 219 -2.82 -16.07 17.04
N TYR A 220 -2.21 -15.04 17.63
CA TYR A 220 -2.43 -13.65 17.25
C TYR A 220 -1.80 -13.33 15.89
N PRO A 221 -2.31 -12.31 15.16
CA PRO A 221 -1.71 -11.87 13.92
C PRO A 221 -0.27 -11.43 14.15
N SER A 222 0.60 -11.80 13.20
CA SER A 222 2.03 -11.54 13.24
C SER A 222 2.41 -10.73 12.02
N ILE A 223 2.28 -9.41 12.17
CA ILE A 223 2.49 -8.46 11.09
C ILE A 223 3.98 -8.41 10.76
N LYS A 224 4.26 -8.54 9.47
CA LYS A 224 5.56 -8.54 8.81
C LYS A 224 5.85 -7.22 8.13
N THR A 225 4.82 -6.66 7.48
CA THR A 225 4.86 -5.39 6.75
C THR A 225 3.76 -4.48 7.27
N LEU A 226 4.11 -3.24 7.59
CA LEU A 226 3.16 -2.23 8.07
C LEU A 226 3.39 -0.91 7.34
N ASP A 227 2.41 -0.49 6.55
CA ASP A 227 2.40 0.81 5.89
C ASP A 227 1.28 1.67 6.49
N THR A 228 1.62 2.89 6.89
CA THR A 228 0.67 3.77 7.59
C THR A 228 0.75 5.17 7.02
N TYR A 229 -0.37 5.74 6.60
CA TYR A 229 -0.51 7.13 6.18
C TYR A 229 -1.60 7.80 6.97
N ASN A 230 -1.28 8.89 7.67
CA ASN A 230 -2.20 9.67 8.51
C ASN A 230 -3.10 8.81 9.42
N SER A 231 -2.61 7.62 9.81
CA SER A 231 -3.37 6.61 10.56
C SER A 231 -2.73 6.32 11.93
N HIS A 232 -1.98 7.28 12.47
CA HIS A 232 -1.15 7.11 13.65
C HIS A 232 -1.98 6.78 14.90
N VAL A 233 -3.19 7.34 15.05
CA VAL A 233 -4.09 7.02 16.17
C VAL A 233 -4.55 5.57 16.12
N LEU A 234 -4.86 5.05 14.93
CA LEU A 234 -5.27 3.67 14.76
C LEU A 234 -4.10 2.72 14.99
N ALA A 235 -2.93 2.98 14.39
CA ALA A 235 -1.73 2.20 14.65
C ALA A 235 -1.43 2.18 16.15
N PHE A 236 -1.49 3.34 16.80
CA PHE A 236 -1.34 3.41 18.24
C PHE A 236 -2.41 2.60 18.99
N ALA A 237 -3.69 2.72 18.65
CA ALA A 237 -4.75 1.98 19.33
C ALA A 237 -4.63 0.46 19.13
N LEU A 238 -4.17 0.00 17.97
CA LEU A 238 -3.94 -1.41 17.68
C LEU A 238 -2.79 -2.00 18.50
N PHE A 239 -1.75 -1.20 18.72
CA PHE A 239 -0.47 -1.69 19.24
C PHE A 239 -0.13 -1.18 20.63
N TRP A 240 -0.88 -0.23 21.18
CA TRP A 240 -0.69 0.25 22.53
C TRP A 240 -1.21 -0.79 23.52
N PRO A 241 -0.39 -1.23 24.47
CA PRO A 241 -0.89 -2.03 25.57
C PRO A 241 -1.82 -1.09 26.34
N HIS A 242 -3.12 -1.40 26.46
CA HIS A 242 -3.94 -0.70 27.44
C HIS A 242 -3.16 -0.70 28.76
N ALA A 243 -2.72 0.48 29.18
CA ALA A 243 -1.80 0.67 30.30
C ALA A 243 -2.47 0.38 31.66
N SER A 244 -3.48 -0.50 31.68
CA SER A 244 -3.95 -1.13 32.89
C SER A 244 -2.92 -2.16 33.32
N GLN A 245 -2.38 -1.98 34.51
CA GLN A 245 -1.35 -2.80 35.14
C GLN A 245 -1.71 -4.29 35.30
N ASP A 246 -2.95 -4.71 34.98
CA ASP A 246 -3.48 -6.04 35.29
C ASP A 246 -3.77 -6.95 34.08
N GLY A 247 -3.25 -6.66 32.88
CA GLY A 247 -3.57 -7.49 31.70
C GLY A 247 -2.45 -7.59 30.67
N PRO A 248 -1.78 -8.75 30.52
CA PRO A 248 -0.90 -8.99 29.39
C PRO A 248 -1.75 -9.31 28.18
N ARG A 249 -1.45 -8.65 27.06
CA ARG A 249 -1.65 -9.03 25.65
C ARG A 249 -2.28 -7.88 24.87
N SER A 250 -1.42 -6.98 24.37
CA SER A 250 -1.69 -6.44 23.04
C SER A 250 -1.89 -7.63 22.11
N LYS A 251 -3.06 -7.72 21.48
CA LYS A 251 -3.49 -8.90 20.73
C LYS A 251 -2.91 -8.97 19.32
N ILE A 252 -2.16 -7.97 18.89
CA ILE A 252 -1.38 -8.03 17.65
C ILE A 252 0.09 -7.90 18.03
N THR A 253 0.92 -8.80 17.51
CA THR A 253 2.34 -8.85 17.83
C THR A 253 3.15 -8.22 16.70
N LEU A 254 3.98 -7.23 17.04
CA LEU A 254 4.90 -6.54 16.11
C LEU A 254 6.33 -7.10 16.15
N SER A 255 6.54 -8.22 16.85
CA SER A 255 7.88 -8.80 17.01
C SER A 255 8.43 -9.41 15.72
N GLN A 256 7.59 -9.65 14.70
CA GLN A 256 8.03 -10.12 13.37
C GLN A 256 7.97 -9.02 12.30
N LEU A 257 7.69 -7.77 12.70
CA LEU A 257 7.65 -6.65 11.80
C LEU A 257 9.07 -6.36 11.33
N HIS A 258 9.30 -6.45 10.02
CA HIS A 258 10.61 -6.24 9.40
C HIS A 258 10.59 -5.11 8.37
N ASP A 259 9.44 -4.80 7.75
CA ASP A 259 9.26 -3.62 6.91
C ASP A 259 8.20 -2.69 7.52
N LEU A 260 8.56 -1.42 7.65
CA LEU A 260 7.70 -0.39 8.23
C LEU A 260 7.80 0.90 7.43
N THR A 261 6.67 1.32 6.87
CA THR A 261 6.52 2.64 6.25
C THR A 261 5.61 3.54 7.08
N ILE A 262 6.12 4.72 7.41
CA ILE A 262 5.38 5.77 8.11
C ILE A 262 5.26 6.97 7.18
N TYR A 263 4.05 7.25 6.74
CA TYR A 263 3.64 8.48 6.12
C TYR A 263 2.89 9.37 7.10
N THR A 264 3.22 10.65 7.09
CA THR A 264 2.78 11.53 8.15
C THR A 264 2.96 12.99 7.78
N ASP A 265 1.96 13.77 8.14
CA ASP A 265 1.88 15.23 7.99
C ASP A 265 2.31 15.98 9.27
N PHE A 266 2.63 15.24 10.35
CA PHE A 266 3.19 15.68 11.63
C PHE A 266 2.61 16.98 12.20
N ASP A 267 1.31 16.99 12.50
CA ASP A 267 0.65 18.15 13.11
C ASP A 267 0.52 18.06 14.65
N ASP A 268 0.99 17.03 15.37
CA ASP A 268 0.89 17.01 16.85
C ASP A 268 2.08 16.31 17.57
N GLU A 269 2.58 16.94 18.64
CA GLU A 269 3.56 16.36 19.58
C GLU A 269 3.05 15.03 20.17
N LYS A 270 1.74 14.89 20.32
CA LYS A 270 1.10 13.65 20.77
C LYS A 270 1.37 12.48 19.81
N GLU A 271 1.43 12.73 18.51
CA GLU A 271 1.79 11.71 17.52
C GLU A 271 3.21 11.22 17.75
N GLY A 272 4.12 12.14 18.10
CA GLY A 272 5.50 11.81 18.43
C GLY A 272 5.62 10.77 19.55
N LYS A 273 4.80 10.87 20.60
CA LYS A 273 4.74 9.88 21.69
C LYS A 273 4.15 8.55 21.24
N ALA A 274 3.12 8.61 20.38
CA ALA A 274 2.49 7.43 19.81
C ALA A 274 3.48 6.60 18.98
N TRP A 275 4.16 7.25 18.04
CA TRP A 275 5.21 6.64 17.24
C TRP A 275 6.35 6.12 18.10
N PHE A 276 6.82 6.90 19.09
CA PHE A 276 7.91 6.47 19.95
C PHE A 276 7.63 5.11 20.60
N ALA A 277 6.41 4.91 21.09
CA ALA A 277 6.02 3.67 21.75
C ALA A 277 5.75 2.52 20.79
N LEU A 278 5.16 2.79 19.63
CA LEU A 278 5.03 1.81 18.56
C LEU A 278 6.40 1.25 18.18
N LEU A 279 7.32 2.15 17.82
CA LEU A 279 8.66 1.81 17.33
C LEU A 279 9.50 1.05 18.38
N ASN A 280 9.24 1.21 19.68
CA ASN A 280 9.90 0.42 20.74
C ASN A 280 9.45 -1.05 20.78
N ARG A 281 8.37 -1.40 20.06
CA ARG A 281 7.83 -2.77 19.98
C ARG A 281 8.25 -3.51 18.72
N CYS A 282 9.02 -2.86 17.85
CA CYS A 282 9.44 -3.38 16.55
C CYS A 282 10.96 -3.60 16.53
N PRO A 283 11.54 -4.53 17.33
CA PRO A 283 12.98 -4.70 17.39
C PRO A 283 13.58 -5.33 16.12
N GLN A 284 12.76 -5.98 15.29
CA GLN A 284 13.20 -6.74 14.12
C GLN A 284 13.11 -5.94 12.80
N ILE A 285 12.92 -4.62 12.84
CA ILE A 285 12.87 -3.81 11.63
C ILE A 285 14.19 -3.93 10.85
N GLU A 286 14.06 -4.35 9.59
CA GLU A 286 15.13 -4.45 8.61
C GLU A 286 15.05 -3.31 7.59
N LYS A 287 13.82 -2.91 7.20
CA LYS A 287 13.56 -1.81 6.29
C LYS A 287 12.64 -0.78 6.95
N TYR A 288 13.04 0.48 6.92
CA TYR A 288 12.30 1.56 7.53
C TYR A 288 12.18 2.76 6.61
N THR A 289 10.96 3.06 6.19
CA THR A 289 10.65 4.14 5.26
C THR A 289 9.88 5.24 5.99
N ILE A 290 10.37 6.47 5.88
CA ILE A 290 9.73 7.65 6.46
C ILE A 290 9.33 8.56 5.30
N VAL A 291 8.05 8.87 5.21
CA VAL A 291 7.50 9.78 4.20
C VAL A 291 6.84 10.96 4.91
N GLN A 292 7.42 12.13 4.77
CA GLN A 292 6.81 13.36 5.26
C GLN A 292 5.99 14.01 4.14
N ASP A 293 4.68 13.80 4.15
CA ASP A 293 3.78 14.48 3.22
C ASP A 293 3.52 15.92 3.68
N SER A 294 3.77 16.90 2.82
CA SER A 294 3.56 18.33 3.10
C SER A 294 2.51 18.92 2.18
N LYS A 295 1.32 18.29 2.08
CA LYS A 295 0.16 18.90 1.39
C LYS A 295 -0.26 20.26 1.95
N TYR A 296 0.14 20.56 3.18
CA TYR A 296 -0.08 21.86 3.82
C TYR A 296 1.27 22.42 4.27
N PRO A 297 1.45 23.77 4.27
CA PRO A 297 2.65 24.38 4.83
C PRO A 297 2.79 23.82 6.24
N PRO A 298 3.88 23.06 6.51
CA PRO A 298 3.98 22.36 7.77
C PRO A 298 3.87 23.43 8.86
N THR A 299 2.89 23.33 9.75
CA THR A 299 2.74 24.34 10.81
C THR A 299 3.66 24.02 11.98
N ARG A 300 4.30 22.83 11.98
CA ARG A 300 4.98 22.25 13.13
C ARG A 300 6.27 21.50 12.79
N HIS A 301 6.96 21.12 13.85
CA HIS A 301 8.24 20.45 13.82
C HIS A 301 8.09 18.96 13.49
N PHE A 302 8.92 18.48 12.59
CA PHE A 302 9.15 17.05 12.38
C PHE A 302 9.51 16.34 13.69
N PRO A 303 8.80 15.27 14.12
CA PRO A 303 9.00 14.65 15.41
C PRO A 303 10.27 13.80 15.40
N LEU A 304 11.20 14.16 16.27
CA LEU A 304 12.48 13.48 16.41
C LEU A 304 12.34 12.02 16.84
N SER A 305 11.19 11.62 17.40
CA SER A 305 10.96 10.24 17.86
C SER A 305 10.99 9.21 16.72
N VAL A 306 10.55 9.57 15.51
CA VAL A 306 10.59 8.68 14.35
C VAL A 306 12.01 8.51 13.79
N LEU A 307 12.95 9.39 14.16
CA LEU A 307 14.35 9.38 13.71
C LEU A 307 15.30 8.73 14.71
N TYR A 308 14.79 8.20 15.82
CA TYR A 308 15.61 7.47 16.78
C TYR A 308 15.91 6.05 16.28
N LEU A 309 16.75 5.96 15.24
CA LEU A 309 17.07 4.73 14.51
C LEU A 309 17.86 3.71 15.32
N LYS A 310 18.56 4.14 16.38
CA LYS A 310 19.38 3.29 17.27
C LYS A 310 18.61 2.10 17.85
N ARG A 311 17.28 2.18 17.92
CA ARG A 311 16.41 1.11 18.43
C ARG A 311 16.33 -0.12 17.49
N PHE A 312 16.67 0.03 16.21
CA PHE A 312 16.57 -1.03 15.21
C PHE A 312 17.94 -1.67 15.00
N SER A 313 18.23 -2.72 15.76
CA SER A 313 19.52 -3.41 15.66
C SER A 313 19.73 -4.10 14.31
N ASN A 314 18.63 -4.49 13.65
CA ASN A 314 18.65 -5.22 12.39
C ASN A 314 18.44 -4.34 11.17
N LEU A 315 18.45 -3.00 11.32
CA LEU A 315 18.18 -2.08 10.23
C LEU A 315 19.21 -2.26 9.11
N GLN A 316 18.74 -2.65 7.92
CA GLN A 316 19.51 -2.84 6.70
C GLN A 316 19.22 -1.74 5.69
N GLU A 317 18.01 -1.23 5.65
CA GLU A 317 17.57 -0.19 4.73
C GLU A 317 16.83 0.91 5.46
N VAL A 318 17.17 2.16 5.15
CA VAL A 318 16.42 3.33 5.62
C VAL A 318 16.15 4.27 4.46
N SER A 319 14.90 4.67 4.33
CA SER A 319 14.45 5.62 3.31
C SER A 319 13.82 6.84 3.96
N LEU A 320 14.19 8.02 3.49
CA LEU A 320 13.52 9.28 3.83
C LEU A 320 13.01 9.92 2.54
N THR A 321 11.69 10.00 2.42
CA THR A 321 11.02 10.81 1.42
C THR A 321 10.41 12.03 2.08
N TRP A 322 10.61 13.22 1.52
CA TRP A 322 9.87 14.39 1.97
C TRP A 322 9.50 15.29 0.81
N TYR A 323 8.39 15.98 1.00
CA TYR A 323 7.91 17.00 0.09
C TYR A 323 8.52 18.33 0.51
N TYR A 324 9.31 18.93 -0.37
CA TYR A 324 9.92 20.23 -0.14
C TYR A 324 9.00 21.32 -0.68
N THR A 325 8.41 22.09 0.23
CA THR A 325 7.65 23.30 -0.09
C THR A 325 8.50 24.53 0.25
N VAL A 326 8.50 25.53 -0.63
CA VAL A 326 9.21 26.79 -0.37
C VAL A 326 8.45 27.57 0.68
N VAL A 327 8.94 27.54 1.91
CA VAL A 327 8.45 28.43 2.94
C VAL A 327 9.21 29.77 2.84
N PRO A 328 8.51 30.91 2.96
CA PRO A 328 9.14 32.23 2.95
C PRO A 328 10.28 32.33 3.99
N PRO A 329 11.40 33.02 3.66
CA PRO A 329 12.61 33.08 4.49
C PRO A 329 12.41 33.73 5.87
N ASP A 330 11.27 34.35 6.09
CA ASP A 330 10.81 35.02 7.30
C ASP A 330 10.08 34.09 8.28
N GLY A 331 9.65 32.90 7.84
CA GLY A 331 9.06 31.88 8.70
C GLY A 331 10.14 30.96 9.27
N GLY A 332 10.62 31.22 10.50
CA GLY A 332 11.67 30.46 11.21
C GLY A 332 11.33 29.01 11.56
N PHE A 333 10.61 28.32 10.69
CA PHE A 333 10.18 26.95 10.89
C PHE A 333 11.15 25.97 10.22
N ASP A 334 11.70 25.10 11.04
CA ASP A 334 12.59 24.01 10.64
C ASP A 334 11.79 22.83 10.08
N HIS A 335 11.33 22.99 8.84
CA HIS A 335 10.52 22.01 8.10
C HIS A 335 11.33 20.95 7.37
N ASN A 336 12.61 21.24 7.11
CA ASN A 336 13.48 20.31 6.42
C ASN A 336 13.81 19.16 7.38
N PRO A 337 13.32 17.93 7.15
CA PRO A 337 13.64 16.80 8.03
C PRO A 337 15.08 16.35 7.87
N PHE A 338 15.74 16.74 6.78
CA PHE A 338 17.02 16.18 6.38
C PHE A 338 18.15 16.37 7.40
N PRO A 339 18.38 17.57 8.00
CA PRO A 339 19.38 17.74 9.06
C PRO A 339 19.15 16.82 10.26
N LYS A 340 17.88 16.65 10.66
CA LYS A 340 17.47 15.79 11.78
C LYS A 340 17.63 14.31 11.43
N PHE A 341 17.35 13.93 10.20
CA PHE A 341 17.57 12.57 9.71
C PHE A 341 19.06 12.21 9.73
N ILE A 342 19.93 13.13 9.31
CA ILE A 342 21.38 12.97 9.43
C ILE A 342 21.79 12.79 10.90
N ASP A 343 21.18 13.55 11.81
CA ASP A 343 21.40 13.34 13.26
C ASP A 343 20.93 11.96 13.71
N GLY A 344 19.76 11.49 13.27
CA GLY A 344 19.27 10.14 13.52
C GLY A 344 20.27 9.05 13.09
N LEU A 345 20.82 9.17 11.88
CA LEU A 345 21.88 8.30 11.37
C LEU A 345 23.14 8.38 12.23
N ALA A 346 23.54 9.58 12.67
CA ALA A 346 24.74 9.76 13.50
C ALA A 346 24.65 9.03 14.86
N HIS A 347 23.44 8.75 15.36
CA HIS A 347 23.21 8.01 16.60
C HIS A 347 23.22 6.48 16.44
N LEU A 348 23.34 5.95 15.21
CA LEU A 348 23.53 4.52 15.00
C LEU A 348 24.86 4.08 15.65
N GLY A 349 24.76 3.03 16.47
CA GLY A 349 25.88 2.48 17.23
C GLY A 349 26.68 1.45 16.45
N ASP A 350 27.79 1.03 17.05
CA ASP A 350 28.62 -0.05 16.53
C ASP A 350 27.80 -1.33 16.34
N GLY A 351 28.01 -2.03 15.23
CA GLY A 351 27.29 -3.26 14.89
C GLY A 351 25.96 -3.07 14.16
N ASN A 352 25.63 -1.88 13.67
CA ASN A 352 24.50 -1.73 12.74
C ASN A 352 24.77 -2.48 11.42
N HIS A 353 23.69 -2.90 10.76
CA HIS A 353 23.71 -3.67 9.52
C HIS A 353 23.27 -2.85 8.31
N LEU A 354 23.36 -1.51 8.39
CA LEU A 354 22.82 -0.64 7.36
C LEU A 354 23.60 -0.80 6.05
N ARG A 355 22.91 -1.23 5.00
CA ARG A 355 23.45 -1.48 3.66
C ARG A 355 23.00 -0.45 2.64
N ARG A 356 21.81 0.11 2.81
CA ARG A 356 21.20 1.04 1.87
C ARG A 356 20.60 2.25 2.59
N VAL A 357 20.92 3.43 2.07
CA VAL A 357 20.26 4.69 2.45
C VAL A 357 19.60 5.26 1.21
N GLU A 358 18.31 5.55 1.31
CA GLU A 358 17.56 6.19 0.26
C GLU A 358 17.04 7.55 0.72
N ILE A 359 17.22 8.55 -0.13
CA ILE A 359 16.82 9.93 0.11
C ILE A 359 16.02 10.37 -1.11
N CYS A 360 14.73 10.64 -0.92
CA CYS A 360 13.86 11.13 -1.99
C CYS A 360 13.36 12.54 -1.65
N VAL A 361 13.76 13.50 -2.48
CA VAL A 361 13.34 14.90 -2.36
C VAL A 361 12.29 15.16 -3.43
N ARG A 362 11.03 15.31 -3.00
CA ARG A 362 9.93 15.66 -3.88
C ARG A 362 9.73 17.17 -3.86
N CYS A 363 10.15 17.85 -4.91
CA CYS A 363 9.95 19.28 -5.06
C CYS A 363 8.58 19.53 -5.69
N GLU A 364 7.55 19.72 -4.88
CA GLU A 364 6.25 20.17 -5.36
C GLU A 364 6.27 21.68 -5.59
N HIS A 365 5.86 22.11 -6.78
CA HIS A 365 5.51 23.49 -7.00
C HIS A 365 4.10 23.69 -6.43
N TYR A 366 3.99 24.39 -5.31
CA TYR A 366 2.71 24.97 -4.91
C TYR A 366 2.19 25.78 -6.10
N ASN A 367 0.95 25.49 -6.51
CA ASN A 367 0.25 26.04 -7.67
C ASN A 367 0.75 27.42 -8.11
N GLU A 368 0.90 27.64 -9.42
CA GLU A 368 1.17 28.97 -10.02
C GLU A 368 0.28 30.09 -9.46
N LEU A 369 -0.91 29.73 -8.96
CA LEU A 369 -1.84 30.62 -8.25
C LEU A 369 -1.24 31.27 -6.99
N MET A 370 -0.41 30.58 -6.21
CA MET A 370 0.31 31.16 -5.07
C MET A 370 1.55 31.96 -5.49
N PHE A 371 2.20 31.57 -6.58
CA PHE A 371 3.32 32.35 -7.16
C PHE A 371 2.89 33.76 -7.59
N ASN A 372 1.64 33.92 -8.03
CA ASN A 372 1.08 35.24 -8.34
C ASN A 372 0.93 36.15 -7.10
N PHE A 373 0.78 35.58 -5.90
CA PHE A 373 0.75 36.35 -4.64
C PHE A 373 2.16 36.72 -4.14
N CYS A 374 3.22 36.07 -4.63
CA CYS A 374 4.62 36.36 -4.29
C CYS A 374 5.38 37.10 -5.42
N THR A 375 4.71 37.98 -6.16
CA THR A 375 5.33 38.81 -7.22
C THR A 375 6.23 39.94 -6.72
N ILE A 376 6.56 39.99 -5.43
CA ILE A 376 7.59 40.89 -4.92
C ILE A 376 8.94 40.34 -5.40
N PRO A 377 9.64 41.02 -6.33
CA PRO A 377 10.97 40.61 -6.74
C PRO A 377 11.88 40.82 -5.53
N MET A 378 12.26 39.74 -4.86
CA MET A 378 13.25 39.78 -3.79
C MET A 378 14.59 40.18 -4.42
N PRO A 379 15.18 41.33 -4.06
CA PRO A 379 16.47 41.75 -4.61
C PRO A 379 17.57 40.81 -4.10
N GLY A 380 18.28 40.18 -5.03
CA GLY A 380 19.18 39.06 -4.76
C GLY A 380 18.46 37.75 -5.07
N GLN A 381 18.51 37.34 -6.35
CA GLN A 381 17.82 36.17 -6.88
C GLN A 381 17.90 35.00 -5.88
N PRO A 382 16.77 34.41 -5.47
CA PRO A 382 16.83 33.19 -4.69
C PRO A 382 17.60 32.19 -5.55
N ARG A 383 18.71 31.69 -4.98
CA ARG A 383 19.27 30.41 -5.39
C ARG A 383 18.08 29.48 -5.58
N SER A 384 18.03 28.75 -6.71
CA SER A 384 16.90 27.84 -6.95
C SER A 384 16.70 26.99 -5.70
N ILE A 385 15.46 26.60 -5.39
CA ILE A 385 15.12 25.70 -4.28
C ILE A 385 16.15 24.58 -4.15
N VAL A 386 16.48 24.02 -5.30
CA VAL A 386 17.45 22.96 -5.48
C VAL A 386 18.87 23.41 -5.15
N GLN A 387 19.32 24.60 -5.54
CA GLN A 387 20.58 25.15 -5.04
C GLN A 387 20.57 25.32 -3.51
N THR A 388 19.46 25.68 -2.87
CA THR A 388 19.39 25.74 -1.41
C THR A 388 19.47 24.35 -0.78
N CYS A 389 18.79 23.35 -1.34
CA CYS A 389 18.87 21.96 -0.90
C CYS A 389 20.24 21.33 -1.17
N LEU A 390 20.87 21.63 -2.32
CA LEU A 390 22.16 21.11 -2.72
C LEU A 390 23.28 21.79 -1.92
N PHE A 391 23.35 23.11 -1.89
CA PHE A 391 24.40 23.85 -1.17
C PHE A 391 24.22 23.88 0.35
N ASP A 392 23.30 23.10 0.89
CA ASP A 392 23.17 22.89 2.32
C ASP A 392 24.41 22.13 2.84
N LYS A 393 24.94 22.59 3.98
CA LYS A 393 25.99 21.91 4.74
C LYS A 393 25.55 20.51 5.18
N SER A 394 24.25 20.21 5.14
CA SER A 394 23.67 18.90 5.38
C SER A 394 24.31 17.78 4.55
N TRP A 395 24.62 17.98 3.26
CA TRP A 395 25.27 16.93 2.46
C TRP A 395 26.69 16.61 2.91
N ALA A 396 27.48 17.64 3.23
CA ALA A 396 28.82 17.45 3.80
C ALA A 396 28.76 16.79 5.19
N LYS A 397 27.72 17.10 5.98
CA LYS A 397 27.44 16.44 7.26
C LYS A 397 27.06 14.97 7.06
N LEU A 398 26.21 14.66 6.08
CA LEU A 398 25.84 13.29 5.71
C LEU A 398 27.08 12.49 5.29
N ASP A 399 27.94 13.05 4.43
CA ASP A 399 29.21 12.43 4.01
C ASP A 399 30.10 12.11 5.22
N TRP A 400 30.23 13.07 6.14
CA TRP A 400 30.98 12.85 7.37
C TRP A 400 30.37 11.73 8.22
N VAL A 401 29.05 11.70 8.41
CA VAL A 401 28.36 10.67 9.19
C VAL A 401 28.56 9.28 8.57
N LEU A 402 28.27 9.14 7.27
CA LEU A 402 28.28 7.86 6.57
C LEU A 402 29.70 7.33 6.30
N SER A 403 30.72 8.19 6.34
CA SER A 403 32.14 7.77 6.26
C SER A 403 32.69 7.14 7.56
N ARG A 404 31.92 7.13 8.66
CA ARG A 404 32.37 6.56 9.93
C ARG A 404 32.49 5.03 9.84
N PRO A 405 33.43 4.39 10.58
CA PRO A 405 33.61 2.93 10.58
C PRO A 405 32.35 2.12 10.90
N VAL A 406 31.44 2.72 11.66
CA VAL A 406 30.15 2.15 12.02
C VAL A 406 29.30 1.79 10.80
N PHE A 407 29.50 2.44 9.65
CA PHE A 407 28.80 2.18 8.38
C PHE A 407 29.61 1.32 7.41
N SER A 408 30.50 0.45 7.91
CA SER A 408 31.34 -0.42 7.05
C SER A 408 30.58 -1.39 6.14
N GLN A 409 29.29 -1.64 6.42
CA GLN A 409 28.40 -2.47 5.58
C GLN A 409 27.59 -1.65 4.56
N LEU A 410 27.64 -0.31 4.62
CA LEU A 410 26.90 0.55 3.71
C LEU A 410 27.44 0.35 2.30
N ALA A 411 26.56 -0.11 1.40
CA ALA A 411 26.91 -0.40 0.02
C ALA A 411 26.39 0.68 -0.92
N GLU A 412 25.19 1.20 -0.66
CA GLU A 412 24.47 2.03 -1.61
C GLU A 412 23.80 3.25 -0.96
N ILE A 413 23.90 4.37 -1.65
CA ILE A 413 23.16 5.60 -1.37
C ILE A 413 22.45 6.01 -2.65
N HIS A 414 21.12 6.12 -2.56
CA HIS A 414 20.29 6.58 -3.66
C HIS A 414 19.69 7.94 -3.30
N VAL A 415 19.90 8.93 -4.17
CA VAL A 415 19.31 10.26 -4.03
C VAL A 415 18.39 10.53 -5.20
N HIS A 416 17.09 10.44 -4.95
CA HIS A 416 16.04 10.68 -5.94
C HIS A 416 15.54 12.12 -5.83
N TRP A 417 15.56 12.83 -6.95
CA TRP A 417 14.98 14.16 -7.08
C TRP A 417 13.75 14.08 -7.95
N VAL A 418 12.59 14.43 -7.41
CA VAL A 418 11.33 14.42 -8.18
C VAL A 418 10.87 15.86 -8.35
N SER A 419 10.70 16.31 -9.59
CA SER A 419 10.28 17.69 -9.86
C SER A 419 9.43 17.82 -11.13
N PRO A 420 8.38 18.67 -11.12
CA PRO A 420 7.39 18.69 -12.20
C PRO A 420 7.75 19.53 -13.43
N ARG A 421 8.72 20.47 -13.38
CA ARG A 421 8.79 21.53 -14.42
C ARG A 421 10.14 22.06 -14.87
N HIS A 422 11.25 21.66 -14.25
CA HIS A 422 12.56 22.10 -14.74
C HIS A 422 13.35 20.93 -15.28
N PRO A 423 13.83 20.98 -16.54
CA PRO A 423 14.99 20.19 -16.92
C PRO A 423 16.13 20.75 -16.08
N PHE A 424 16.35 20.13 -14.93
CA PHE A 424 17.61 20.30 -14.24
C PHE A 424 18.72 19.82 -15.18
N HIS A 425 19.87 20.46 -15.13
CA HIS A 425 21.04 19.83 -15.70
C HIS A 425 21.40 18.66 -14.78
N ASP A 426 20.87 17.47 -15.05
CA ASP A 426 21.12 16.23 -14.28
C ASP A 426 22.63 16.09 -13.94
N ALA A 427 23.48 16.47 -14.90
CA ALA A 427 24.93 16.49 -14.76
C ALA A 427 25.46 17.39 -13.62
N GLU A 428 24.90 18.57 -13.39
CA GLU A 428 25.38 19.48 -12.34
C GLU A 428 25.05 18.95 -10.94
N HIS A 429 23.88 18.35 -10.76
CA HIS A 429 23.48 17.77 -9.48
C HIS A 429 24.33 16.55 -9.12
N GLU A 430 24.55 15.67 -10.10
CA GLU A 430 25.37 14.49 -9.88
C GLU A 430 26.81 14.89 -9.54
N VAL A 431 27.38 15.87 -10.25
CA VAL A 431 28.73 16.40 -9.96
C VAL A 431 28.80 16.98 -8.55
N TYR A 432 27.83 17.81 -8.17
CA TYR A 432 27.80 18.41 -6.84
C TYR A 432 27.64 17.35 -5.74
N LEU A 433 26.69 16.42 -5.88
CA LEU A 433 26.46 15.36 -4.90
C LEU A 433 27.70 14.48 -4.75
N ARG A 434 28.36 14.10 -5.86
CA ARG A 434 29.62 13.35 -5.82
C ARG A 434 30.73 14.14 -5.12
N GLN A 435 30.82 15.46 -5.34
CA GLN A 435 31.78 16.31 -4.65
C GLN A 435 31.50 16.39 -3.15
N ALA A 436 30.23 16.53 -2.75
CA ALA A 436 29.81 16.59 -1.36
C ALA A 436 29.99 15.25 -0.63
N MET A 437 29.78 14.12 -1.32
CA MET A 437 29.86 12.75 -0.81
C MET A 437 31.24 12.09 -1.01
N GLY A 438 32.30 12.90 -1.11
CA GLY A 438 33.63 12.44 -1.50
C GLY A 438 34.25 11.40 -0.56
N ARG A 439 34.03 11.50 0.77
CA ARG A 439 34.59 10.54 1.73
C ARG A 439 33.86 9.20 1.67
N THR A 440 32.55 9.25 1.53
CA THR A 440 31.68 8.07 1.44
C THR A 440 31.99 7.28 0.17
N ILE A 441 32.17 7.97 -0.96
CA ILE A 441 32.63 7.34 -2.21
C ILE A 441 34.04 6.75 -2.05
N ALA A 442 34.97 7.47 -1.41
CA ALA A 442 36.32 6.97 -1.16
C ALA A 442 36.35 5.72 -0.25
N ALA A 443 35.31 5.52 0.58
CA ALA A 443 35.10 4.31 1.37
C ALA A 443 34.51 3.13 0.56
N GLY A 444 34.23 3.30 -0.73
CA GLY A 444 33.72 2.25 -1.62
C GLY A 444 32.19 2.20 -1.74
N VAL A 445 31.47 3.15 -1.15
CA VAL A 445 30.01 3.22 -1.23
C VAL A 445 29.56 3.74 -2.59
N ARG A 446 28.59 3.07 -3.21
CA ARG A 446 27.98 3.50 -4.47
C ARG A 446 26.99 4.63 -4.19
N VAL A 447 27.31 5.84 -4.65
CA VAL A 447 26.38 6.98 -4.63
C VAL A 447 25.77 7.12 -6.02
N SER A 448 24.45 7.05 -6.10
CA SER A 448 23.70 7.29 -7.33
C SER A 448 22.66 8.39 -7.11
N SER A 449 22.36 9.12 -8.17
CA SER A 449 21.26 10.08 -8.16
C SER A 449 20.42 9.90 -9.41
N SER A 450 19.12 10.06 -9.27
CA SER A 450 18.20 10.11 -10.39
C SER A 450 17.34 11.36 -10.29
N ILE A 451 16.96 11.90 -11.45
CA ILE A 451 16.00 12.99 -11.55
C ILE A 451 14.80 12.45 -12.30
N GLU A 452 13.65 12.49 -11.64
CA GLU A 452 12.39 12.09 -12.23
C GLU A 452 11.57 13.34 -12.56
N ASN A 453 11.18 13.44 -13.83
CA ASN A 453 10.33 14.51 -14.30
C ASN A 453 8.86 14.06 -14.17
N MET A 454 8.12 14.64 -13.23
CA MET A 454 6.68 14.38 -13.05
C MET A 454 5.89 14.98 -14.23
N ARG A 455 5.89 14.30 -15.38
CA ARG A 455 5.00 14.63 -16.49
C ARG A 455 3.63 14.01 -16.21
N ASN A 456 2.70 14.82 -15.68
CA ASN A 456 1.33 14.43 -15.34
C ASN A 456 1.26 13.22 -14.39
N PRO A 457 1.38 13.41 -13.06
CA PRO A 457 0.98 12.35 -12.15
C PRO A 457 -0.52 12.11 -12.36
N LYS A 458 -0.90 10.96 -12.93
CA LYS A 458 -2.23 10.45 -12.62
C LYS A 458 -2.23 10.18 -11.12
N LYS A 459 -3.29 10.57 -10.41
CA LYS A 459 -3.42 10.40 -8.96
C LYS A 459 -3.11 8.95 -8.52
N ASP A 460 -3.40 7.99 -9.40
CA ASP A 460 -3.16 6.55 -9.21
C ASP A 460 -1.69 6.11 -9.40
N ASP A 461 -0.88 6.83 -10.18
CA ASP A 461 0.54 6.48 -10.40
C ASP A 461 1.36 6.74 -9.12
N LEU A 462 0.92 7.66 -8.25
CA LEU A 462 1.54 7.90 -6.94
C LEU A 462 1.41 6.69 -6.00
N LEU A 463 0.43 5.81 -6.24
CA LEU A 463 0.18 4.59 -5.47
C LEU A 463 0.97 3.40 -6.00
N SER A 464 1.15 3.30 -7.32
CA SER A 464 1.81 2.16 -7.98
C SER A 464 3.33 2.10 -7.84
N PHE A 465 3.96 3.11 -7.22
CA PHE A 465 5.41 3.23 -7.09
C PHE A 465 5.98 2.68 -5.77
N PHE A 466 5.12 2.28 -4.83
CA PHE A 466 5.47 1.65 -3.55
C PHE A 466 4.71 0.35 -3.41
#